data_AF-A0A955FRW4-F1
#
_entry.id   AF-A0A955FRW4-F1
#
_cell.length_a   1.000
_cell.length_b   1.000
_cell.length_c   1.000
_cell.angle_alpha   90.00
_cell.angle_beta   90.00
_cell.angle_gamma   90.00
#
_symmetry.space_group_name_H-M   'P 1'
#
loop_
_entity.id
_entity.type
_entity.pdbx_description
1 polymer ?
#
loop_
_entity_poly.entity_id
_entity_poly.type
_entity_poly.pdbx_seq_one_letter_code
_entity_poly.pdbx_strand_id
1 'polypeptide(L)'
;MQSTFYNFKSLRASKSRLGIKLSGMISILFVALAIALIVVGIVLLFLHISWGWLVASLCALPIIVYEWHKGDLEHPICTTNSIDGLLDGDILGKLGPNPSPKEVAAVASSVRGGRFFASRFGITLKFLQDIVSAESKDMEAVWQRALEVRQQSGSEYISGAVLVVALFQSFPDYEKLLAHMHLEMEDMISGVRWYEHFRLLINKTKEPRRTGGIARDFSFGYTPLLKRFGTNLSEHVDGGLEVEVASHVEALRQLIDTFGSGGRQNAALVGAEGAGKS
;
A
#
# COMPACT_ATOMS: atom_id res chain seq x y z
N MET A 1 -21.84 -15.42 -8.74
CA MET A 1 -21.09 -16.62 -8.35
C MET A 1 -19.61 -16.33 -8.48
N GLN A 2 -18.84 -16.40 -7.39
CA GLN A 2 -17.38 -16.30 -7.41
C GLN A 2 -16.83 -17.65 -7.90
N SER A 3 -15.88 -17.64 -8.84
CA SER A 3 -15.27 -18.86 -9.36
C SER A 3 -13.87 -19.05 -8.77
N THR A 4 -13.54 -20.27 -8.33
CA THR A 4 -12.21 -20.69 -7.88
C THR A 4 -11.19 -20.84 -9.00
N PHE A 5 -11.61 -20.61 -10.25
CA PHE A 5 -10.76 -20.77 -11.41
C PHE A 5 -9.69 -19.68 -11.46
N TYR A 6 -8.43 -20.10 -11.44
CA TYR A 6 -7.28 -19.23 -11.63
C TYR A 6 -6.83 -19.26 -13.10
N ASN A 7 -6.85 -18.10 -13.76
CA ASN A 7 -6.40 -17.97 -15.15
C ASN A 7 -5.07 -17.22 -15.26
N PHE A 8 -3.99 -17.97 -15.51
CA PHE A 8 -2.64 -17.41 -15.71
C PHE A 8 -2.48 -16.54 -16.98
N LYS A 9 -3.32 -16.77 -18.00
CA LYS A 9 -3.26 -16.07 -19.28
C LYS A 9 -4.16 -14.83 -19.32
N SER A 10 -4.78 -14.45 -18.22
CA SER A 10 -5.61 -13.25 -18.21
C SER A 10 -4.80 -12.00 -18.52
N LEU A 11 -5.45 -11.01 -19.11
CA LEU A 11 -4.82 -9.73 -19.45
C LEU A 11 -4.23 -9.08 -18.19
N ARG A 12 -4.97 -9.13 -17.08
CA ARG A 12 -4.56 -8.62 -15.76
C ARG A 12 -3.33 -9.32 -15.23
N ALA A 13 -3.25 -10.65 -15.34
CA ALA A 13 -2.06 -11.40 -14.95
C ALA A 13 -0.83 -11.03 -15.79
N SER A 14 -1.04 -10.82 -17.10
CA SER A 14 0.05 -10.41 -18.00
C SER A 14 0.54 -9.00 -17.70
N LYS A 15 -0.36 -8.04 -17.45
CA LYS A 15 -0.01 -6.68 -17.01
C LYS A 15 0.74 -6.69 -15.68
N SER A 16 0.27 -7.45 -14.69
CA SER A 16 0.91 -7.57 -13.38
C SER A 16 2.34 -8.11 -13.46
N ARG A 17 2.57 -9.14 -14.31
CA ARG A 17 3.92 -9.69 -14.59
C ARG A 17 4.85 -8.64 -15.18
N LEU A 18 4.35 -7.86 -16.15
CA LEU A 18 5.12 -6.76 -16.74
C LEU A 18 5.40 -5.67 -15.70
N GLY A 19 4.41 -5.32 -14.88
CA GLY A 19 4.55 -4.34 -13.80
C GLY A 19 5.66 -4.69 -12.81
N ILE A 20 5.76 -5.95 -12.40
CA ILE A 20 6.84 -6.40 -11.52
C ILE A 20 8.20 -6.33 -12.22
N LYS A 21 8.28 -6.75 -13.50
CA LYS A 21 9.53 -6.67 -14.27
C LYS A 21 10.01 -5.24 -14.47
N LEU A 22 9.10 -4.28 -14.66
CA LEU A 22 9.45 -2.86 -14.82
C LEU A 22 9.61 -2.11 -13.49
N SER A 23 9.33 -2.73 -12.35
CA SER A 23 9.39 -2.09 -11.03
C SER A 23 10.82 -1.85 -10.52
N GLY A 24 10.95 -0.99 -9.50
CA GLY A 24 12.19 -0.79 -8.76
C GLY A 24 13.30 -0.17 -9.62
N MET A 25 14.44 -0.86 -9.74
CA MET A 25 15.64 -0.31 -10.39
C MET A 25 15.43 0.02 -11.89
N ILE A 26 14.58 -0.75 -12.58
CA ILE A 26 14.28 -0.52 -14.00
C ILE A 26 13.46 0.77 -14.17
N SER A 27 12.45 1.00 -13.33
CA SER A 27 11.70 2.26 -13.34
C SER A 27 12.60 3.48 -13.09
N ILE A 28 13.55 3.36 -12.16
CA ILE A 28 14.54 4.41 -11.87
C ILE A 28 15.47 4.64 -13.07
N LEU A 29 15.87 3.57 -13.77
CA LEU A 29 16.72 3.66 -14.96
C LEU A 29 16.03 4.42 -16.10
N PHE A 30 14.73 4.22 -16.32
CA PHE A 30 13.97 5.00 -17.30
C PHE A 30 13.93 6.49 -16.95
N VAL A 31 13.74 6.85 -15.67
CA VAL A 31 13.79 8.24 -15.23
C VAL A 31 15.19 8.82 -15.43
N ALA A 32 16.24 8.08 -15.05
CA ALA A 32 17.63 8.49 -15.24
C ALA A 32 17.98 8.68 -16.73
N LEU A 33 17.52 7.78 -17.59
CA LEU A 33 17.69 7.87 -19.04
C LEU A 33 16.98 9.10 -19.61
N ALA A 34 15.76 9.40 -19.15
CA ALA A 34 15.04 10.60 -19.56
C ALA A 34 15.81 11.87 -19.21
N ILE A 35 16.33 11.96 -17.97
CA ILE A 35 17.15 13.08 -17.51
C ILE A 35 18.44 13.18 -18.33
N ALA A 36 19.12 12.06 -18.58
CA ALA A 36 20.35 12.04 -19.39
C ALA A 36 20.11 12.55 -20.81
N LEU A 37 19.02 12.13 -21.48
CA LEU A 37 18.65 12.61 -22.81
C LEU A 37 18.40 14.13 -22.83
N ILE A 38 17.74 14.66 -21.80
CA ILE A 38 17.52 16.10 -21.66
C ILE A 38 18.86 16.83 -21.49
N VAL A 39 19.72 16.37 -20.59
CA VAL A 39 21.02 17.00 -20.31
C VAL A 39 21.92 16.96 -21.55
N VAL A 40 22.03 15.82 -22.22
CA VAL A 40 22.82 15.68 -23.45
C VAL A 40 22.26 16.58 -24.56
N GLY A 41 20.93 16.62 -24.71
CA GLY A 41 20.28 17.52 -25.66
C GLY A 41 20.61 18.99 -25.40
N ILE A 42 20.56 19.43 -24.15
CA ILE A 42 20.92 20.79 -23.73
C ILE A 42 22.40 21.10 -24.03
N VAL A 43 23.31 20.17 -23.71
CA VAL A 43 24.75 20.35 -23.98
C VAL A 43 25.02 20.49 -25.48
N LEU A 44 24.35 19.70 -26.34
CA LEU A 44 24.48 19.82 -27.80
C LEU A 44 23.99 21.19 -28.31
N LEU A 45 22.94 21.74 -27.72
CA LEU A 45 22.45 23.08 -28.05
C LEU A 45 23.47 24.16 -27.67
N PHE A 46 24.15 24.02 -26.52
CA PHE A 46 25.25 24.92 -26.14
C PHE A 46 26.45 24.85 -27.09
N LEU A 47 26.68 23.69 -27.73
CA LEU A 47 27.70 23.52 -28.77
C LEU A 47 27.24 23.99 -30.16
N HIS A 48 26.11 24.69 -30.25
CA HIS A 48 25.49 25.14 -31.51
C HIS A 48 25.12 23.98 -32.48
N ILE A 49 24.88 22.78 -31.95
CA ILE A 49 24.47 21.61 -32.74
C ILE A 49 22.95 21.46 -32.68
N SER A 50 22.26 21.69 -33.81
CA SER A 50 20.78 21.63 -33.89
C SER A 50 20.17 20.25 -33.61
N TRP A 51 20.96 19.17 -33.70
CA TRP A 51 20.52 17.82 -33.31
C TRP A 51 20.16 17.70 -31.82
N GLY A 52 20.60 18.65 -30.97
CA GLY A 52 20.25 18.68 -29.55
C GLY A 52 18.74 18.69 -29.29
N TRP A 53 17.94 19.32 -30.16
CA TRP A 53 16.47 19.31 -30.06
C TRP A 53 15.86 17.91 -30.23
N LEU A 54 16.39 17.12 -31.17
CA LEU A 54 15.92 15.75 -31.42
C LEU A 54 16.31 14.84 -30.26
N VAL A 55 17.54 14.96 -29.78
CA VAL A 55 17.99 14.17 -28.62
C VAL A 55 17.18 14.50 -27.36
N ALA A 56 16.89 15.78 -27.13
CA ALA A 56 16.05 16.20 -26.01
C ALA A 56 14.61 15.68 -26.13
N SER A 57 14.01 15.68 -27.32
CA SER A 57 12.63 15.20 -27.51
C SER A 57 12.48 13.68 -27.33
N LEU A 58 13.55 12.91 -27.54
CA LEU A 58 13.57 11.46 -27.33
C LEU A 58 13.34 11.08 -25.86
N CYS A 59 13.47 12.01 -24.91
CA CYS A 59 13.15 11.78 -23.49
C CYS A 59 11.68 11.43 -23.25
N ALA A 60 10.77 11.75 -24.19
CA ALA A 60 9.37 11.41 -24.08
C ALA A 60 9.14 9.89 -24.01
N LEU A 61 9.94 9.09 -24.72
CA LEU A 61 9.79 7.63 -24.75
C LEU A 61 9.98 6.97 -23.38
N PRO A 62 11.09 7.18 -22.65
CA PRO A 62 11.24 6.62 -21.31
C PRO A 62 10.21 7.15 -20.31
N ILE A 63 9.77 8.41 -20.44
CA ILE A 63 8.72 8.99 -19.59
C ILE A 63 7.37 8.29 -19.81
N ILE A 64 6.99 8.03 -21.06
CA ILE A 64 5.76 7.29 -21.38
C ILE A 64 5.78 5.90 -20.74
N VAL A 65 6.90 5.19 -20.82
CA VAL A 65 7.03 3.86 -20.20
C VAL A 65 6.91 3.94 -18.68
N TYR A 66 7.52 4.96 -18.06
CA TYR A 66 7.42 5.20 -16.62
C TYR A 66 5.97 5.51 -16.18
N GLU A 67 5.27 6.40 -16.89
CA GLU A 67 3.88 6.73 -16.58
C GLU A 67 2.92 5.56 -16.83
N TRP A 68 3.16 4.78 -17.89
CA TRP A 68 2.39 3.55 -18.12
C TRP A 68 2.55 2.54 -16.99
N HIS A 69 3.78 2.40 -16.46
CA HIS A 69 4.06 1.57 -15.31
C HIS A 69 3.29 2.01 -14.07
N LYS A 70 3.40 3.28 -13.71
CA LYS A 70 2.77 3.88 -12.53
C LYS A 70 1.23 3.88 -12.61
N GLY A 71 0.67 4.06 -13.80
CA GLY A 71 -0.78 4.15 -14.01
C GLY A 71 -1.49 2.81 -14.12
N ASP A 72 -1.07 1.94 -15.05
CA ASP A 72 -1.85 0.76 -15.48
C ASP A 72 -1.19 -0.58 -15.08
N LEU A 73 0.13 -0.62 -14.89
CA LEU A 73 0.84 -1.86 -14.57
C LEU A 73 0.99 -2.13 -13.07
N GLU A 74 1.11 -1.09 -12.24
CA GLU A 74 1.23 -1.24 -10.78
C GLU A 74 -0.11 -1.61 -10.12
N HIS A 75 -1.22 -1.04 -10.61
CA HIS A 75 -2.58 -1.26 -10.08
C HIS A 75 -3.58 -1.62 -11.19
N PRO A 76 -3.47 -2.82 -11.79
CA PRO A 76 -4.32 -3.17 -12.93
C PRO A 76 -5.78 -3.36 -12.50
N ILE A 77 -6.68 -2.69 -13.22
CA ILE A 77 -8.12 -2.65 -12.95
C ILE A 77 -8.71 -4.07 -12.89
N CYS A 78 -9.59 -4.29 -11.90
CA CYS A 78 -10.25 -5.56 -11.68
C CYS A 78 -11.49 -5.66 -12.58
N THR A 79 -11.47 -6.63 -13.49
CA THR A 79 -12.51 -6.77 -14.52
C THR A 79 -13.40 -8.00 -14.33
N THR A 80 -13.03 -8.94 -13.45
CA THR A 80 -13.71 -10.22 -13.29
C THR A 80 -13.86 -10.63 -11.82
N ASN A 81 -14.91 -11.40 -11.53
CA ASN A 81 -15.18 -11.98 -10.20
C ASN A 81 -14.48 -13.35 -9.98
N SER A 82 -13.46 -13.66 -10.78
CA SER A 82 -12.63 -14.86 -10.67
C SER A 82 -11.43 -14.61 -9.76
N ILE A 83 -10.74 -15.66 -9.30
CA ILE A 83 -9.56 -15.55 -8.43
C ILE A 83 -8.49 -14.61 -9.03
N ASP A 84 -8.24 -14.69 -10.34
CA ASP A 84 -7.29 -13.81 -11.03
C ASP A 84 -7.73 -12.35 -11.11
N GLY A 85 -9.03 -12.07 -10.99
CA GLY A 85 -9.59 -10.72 -10.90
C GLY A 85 -9.58 -10.15 -9.46
N LEU A 86 -9.56 -11.03 -8.45
CA LEU A 86 -9.59 -10.65 -7.03
C LEU A 86 -8.22 -10.61 -6.37
N LEU A 87 -7.23 -11.34 -6.90
CA LEU A 87 -5.85 -11.32 -6.38
C LEU A 87 -5.21 -9.93 -6.51
N ASP A 88 -4.38 -9.55 -5.54
CA ASP A 88 -3.58 -8.34 -5.62
C ASP A 88 -2.52 -8.43 -6.74
N GLY A 89 -2.23 -7.31 -7.42
CA GLY A 89 -1.35 -7.29 -8.59
C GLY A 89 0.07 -7.81 -8.28
N ASP A 90 0.58 -7.46 -7.10
CA ASP A 90 1.90 -7.89 -6.58
C ASP A 90 2.03 -9.42 -6.45
N ILE A 91 0.91 -10.12 -6.21
CA ILE A 91 0.85 -11.58 -6.10
C ILE A 91 0.63 -12.18 -7.48
N LEU A 92 -0.38 -11.66 -8.21
CA LEU A 92 -0.80 -12.17 -9.50
C LEU A 92 0.35 -12.19 -10.51
N GLY A 93 1.21 -11.17 -10.48
CA GLY A 93 2.35 -11.09 -11.38
C GLY A 93 3.55 -11.98 -11.00
N LYS A 94 3.52 -12.68 -9.86
CA LYS A 94 4.58 -13.62 -9.43
C LYS A 94 4.16 -15.09 -9.50
N LEU A 95 2.87 -15.37 -9.58
CA LEU A 95 2.34 -16.74 -9.61
C LEU A 95 2.62 -17.44 -10.95
N GLY A 96 3.00 -18.72 -10.89
CA GLY A 96 3.10 -19.61 -12.05
C GLY A 96 1.75 -20.03 -12.66
N PRO A 97 1.76 -20.84 -13.73
CA PRO A 97 0.56 -21.29 -14.43
C PRO A 97 -0.27 -22.31 -13.66
N ASN A 98 0.37 -23.16 -12.86
CA ASN A 98 -0.28 -24.15 -12.00
C ASN A 98 0.39 -24.13 -10.61
N PRO A 99 0.13 -23.09 -9.81
CA PRO A 99 0.86 -22.89 -8.57
C PRO A 99 0.58 -24.01 -7.58
N SER A 100 1.59 -24.41 -6.80
CA SER A 100 1.38 -25.27 -5.62
C SER A 100 1.13 -24.41 -4.38
N PRO A 101 0.48 -24.94 -3.32
CA PRO A 101 0.30 -24.18 -2.08
C PRO A 101 1.63 -23.69 -1.47
N LYS A 102 2.71 -24.47 -1.59
CA LYS A 102 4.08 -24.03 -1.22
C LYS A 102 4.61 -22.87 -2.07
N GLU A 103 4.34 -22.86 -3.37
CA GLU A 103 4.70 -21.75 -4.24
C GLU A 103 3.90 -20.49 -3.88
N VAL A 104 2.61 -20.63 -3.61
CA VAL A 104 1.76 -19.52 -3.14
C VAL A 104 2.25 -19.00 -1.80
N ALA A 105 2.67 -19.86 -0.87
CA ALA A 105 3.27 -19.44 0.40
C ALA A 105 4.55 -18.61 0.19
N ALA A 106 5.42 -19.03 -0.75
CA ALA A 106 6.62 -18.30 -1.13
C ALA A 106 6.29 -16.92 -1.71
N VAL A 107 5.34 -16.86 -2.64
CA VAL A 107 4.91 -15.61 -3.25
C VAL A 107 4.26 -14.70 -2.20
N ALA A 108 3.29 -15.17 -1.43
CA ALA A 108 2.57 -14.40 -0.42
C ALA A 108 3.52 -13.80 0.63
N SER A 109 4.47 -14.60 1.13
CA SER A 109 5.50 -14.16 2.07
C SER A 109 6.46 -13.12 1.50
N SER A 110 6.65 -13.10 0.17
CA SER A 110 7.53 -12.13 -0.49
C SER A 110 6.92 -10.72 -0.60
N VAL A 111 5.60 -10.61 -0.52
CA VAL A 111 4.84 -9.35 -0.68
C VAL A 111 4.64 -8.67 0.68
N ARG A 112 4.34 -7.37 0.68
CA ARG A 112 4.14 -6.55 1.89
C ARG A 112 3.18 -7.18 2.90
N GLY A 113 2.04 -7.71 2.46
CA GLY A 113 1.06 -8.37 3.33
C GLY A 113 1.61 -9.61 4.04
N GLY A 114 2.35 -10.47 3.35
CA GLY A 114 2.96 -11.64 4.01
C GLY A 114 4.10 -11.26 4.95
N ARG A 115 4.94 -10.27 4.59
CA ARG A 115 5.97 -9.75 5.50
C ARG A 115 5.39 -9.11 6.75
N PHE A 116 4.25 -8.42 6.62
CA PHE A 116 3.52 -7.89 7.75
C PHE A 116 3.13 -9.01 8.71
N PHE A 117 2.54 -10.10 8.21
CA PHE A 117 2.20 -11.26 9.03
C PHE A 117 3.41 -11.94 9.67
N ALA A 118 4.50 -12.09 8.93
CA ALA A 118 5.75 -12.60 9.47
C ALA A 118 6.28 -11.72 10.62
N SER A 119 6.17 -10.39 10.49
CA SER A 119 6.67 -9.43 11.49
C SER A 119 5.78 -9.30 12.72
N ARG A 120 4.46 -9.45 12.58
CA ARG A 120 3.47 -9.18 13.65
C ARG A 120 2.99 -10.43 14.35
N PHE A 121 2.85 -11.53 13.62
CA PHE A 121 2.30 -12.78 14.11
C PHE A 121 3.32 -13.92 14.09
N GLY A 122 4.55 -13.69 13.63
CA GLY A 122 5.59 -14.74 13.58
C GLY A 122 5.38 -15.78 12.48
N ILE A 123 4.43 -15.56 11.56
CA ILE A 123 4.08 -16.51 10.49
C ILE A 123 5.06 -16.32 9.33
N THR A 124 6.18 -17.01 9.40
CA THR A 124 7.27 -16.92 8.42
C THR A 124 7.07 -17.84 7.23
N LEU A 125 7.81 -17.59 6.15
CA LEU A 125 7.82 -18.46 4.97
C LEU A 125 8.15 -19.91 5.32
N LYS A 126 9.18 -20.15 6.13
CA LYS A 126 9.62 -21.50 6.50
C LYS A 126 8.48 -22.25 7.20
N PHE A 127 7.88 -21.59 8.18
CA PHE A 127 6.74 -22.14 8.91
C PHE A 127 5.58 -22.51 7.98
N LEU A 128 5.22 -21.63 7.03
CA LEU A 128 4.19 -21.96 6.03
C LEU A 128 4.61 -23.14 5.14
N GLN A 129 5.86 -23.20 4.68
CA GLN A 129 6.34 -24.30 3.84
C GLN A 129 6.35 -25.67 4.53
N ASP A 130 6.42 -25.68 5.86
CA ASP A 130 6.41 -26.89 6.67
C ASP A 130 4.99 -27.44 6.86
N ILE A 131 3.98 -26.57 6.93
CA ILE A 131 2.57 -26.98 7.17
C ILE A 131 1.74 -27.12 5.89
N VAL A 132 2.18 -26.53 4.78
CA VAL A 132 1.40 -26.45 3.54
C VAL A 132 1.76 -27.58 2.57
N SER A 133 0.74 -28.13 1.90
CA SER A 133 0.90 -29.20 0.90
C SER A 133 1.73 -28.76 -0.32
N ALA A 134 2.49 -29.70 -0.88
CA ALA A 134 3.24 -29.49 -2.12
C ALA A 134 2.41 -29.74 -3.38
N GLU A 135 1.22 -30.34 -3.26
CA GLU A 135 0.41 -30.76 -4.40
C GLU A 135 -0.47 -29.62 -4.94
N SER A 136 -0.40 -29.36 -6.25
CA SER A 136 -1.23 -28.34 -6.89
C SER A 136 -2.73 -28.63 -6.83
N LYS A 137 -3.15 -29.87 -6.56
CA LYS A 137 -4.57 -30.25 -6.43
C LYS A 137 -5.23 -29.60 -5.22
N ASP A 138 -4.47 -29.36 -4.15
CA ASP A 138 -4.99 -28.78 -2.90
C ASP A 138 -5.22 -27.27 -3.00
N MET A 139 -4.81 -26.64 -4.11
CA MET A 139 -4.99 -25.20 -4.32
C MET A 139 -6.44 -24.77 -4.36
N GLU A 140 -7.35 -25.62 -4.84
CA GLU A 140 -8.76 -25.26 -4.91
C GLU A 140 -9.32 -24.97 -3.50
N ALA A 141 -8.94 -25.78 -2.52
CA ALA A 141 -9.34 -25.57 -1.13
C ALA A 141 -8.73 -24.29 -0.53
N VAL A 142 -7.48 -23.97 -0.90
CA VAL A 142 -6.81 -22.72 -0.50
C VAL A 142 -7.53 -21.51 -1.09
N TRP A 143 -7.95 -21.57 -2.36
CA TRP A 143 -8.68 -20.47 -3.01
C TRP A 143 -10.05 -20.24 -2.41
N GLN A 144 -10.78 -21.30 -2.05
CA GLN A 144 -12.06 -21.15 -1.33
C GLN A 144 -11.86 -20.43 0.01
N ARG A 145 -10.89 -20.89 0.82
CA ARG A 145 -10.57 -20.23 2.09
C ARG A 145 -10.11 -18.78 1.92
N ALA A 146 -9.37 -18.48 0.86
CA ALA A 146 -8.96 -17.11 0.56
C ALA A 146 -10.16 -16.19 0.26
N LEU A 147 -11.19 -16.72 -0.43
CA LEU A 147 -12.44 -15.98 -0.66
C LEU A 147 -13.19 -15.75 0.65
N GLU A 148 -13.26 -16.77 1.52
CA GLU A 148 -13.89 -16.66 2.84
C GLU A 148 -13.20 -15.61 3.72
N VAL A 149 -11.87 -15.69 3.86
CA VAL A 149 -11.07 -14.73 4.64
C VAL A 149 -11.21 -13.31 4.09
N ARG A 150 -11.22 -13.16 2.75
CA ARG A 150 -11.48 -11.85 2.12
C ARG A 150 -12.85 -11.29 2.52
N GLN A 151 -13.89 -12.12 2.47
CA GLN A 151 -15.25 -11.70 2.85
C GLN A 151 -15.34 -11.36 4.34
N GLN A 152 -14.74 -12.16 5.22
CA GLN A 152 -14.73 -11.93 6.68
C GLN A 152 -13.94 -10.67 7.08
N SER A 153 -12.86 -10.37 6.36
CA SER A 153 -12.05 -9.17 6.61
C SER A 153 -12.61 -7.90 5.94
N GLY A 154 -13.53 -8.03 4.98
CA GLY A 154 -14.04 -6.91 4.19
C GLY A 154 -13.03 -6.36 3.19
N SER A 155 -11.98 -7.12 2.87
CA SER A 155 -10.90 -6.71 1.97
C SER A 155 -11.37 -6.62 0.52
N GLU A 156 -10.97 -5.56 -0.20
CA GLU A 156 -11.29 -5.40 -1.63
C GLU A 156 -10.61 -6.48 -2.47
N TYR A 157 -9.38 -6.85 -2.12
CA TYR A 157 -8.54 -7.80 -2.84
C TYR A 157 -8.10 -8.98 -1.96
N ILE A 158 -7.73 -10.09 -2.60
CA ILE A 158 -7.00 -11.19 -1.97
C ILE A 158 -5.53 -10.76 -1.90
N SER A 159 -5.18 -10.08 -0.81
CA SER A 159 -3.83 -9.60 -0.55
C SER A 159 -2.92 -10.71 0.01
N GLY A 160 -1.62 -10.43 0.14
CA GLY A 160 -0.66 -11.40 0.70
C GLY A 160 -1.02 -11.81 2.12
N ALA A 161 -1.62 -10.90 2.89
CA ALA A 161 -2.16 -11.16 4.22
C ALA A 161 -3.29 -12.20 4.17
N VAL A 162 -4.29 -11.99 3.30
CA VAL A 162 -5.40 -12.92 3.09
C VAL A 162 -4.90 -14.32 2.72
N LEU A 163 -3.91 -14.41 1.81
CA LEU A 163 -3.36 -15.70 1.39
C LEU A 163 -2.62 -16.42 2.52
N VAL A 164 -1.87 -15.71 3.35
CA VAL A 164 -1.20 -16.31 4.51
C VAL A 164 -2.22 -16.95 5.45
N VAL A 165 -3.30 -16.25 5.78
CA VAL A 165 -4.37 -16.78 6.64
C VAL A 165 -5.07 -17.97 5.97
N ALA A 166 -5.39 -17.88 4.68
CA ALA A 166 -6.05 -18.96 3.94
C ALA A 166 -5.19 -20.23 3.82
N LEU A 167 -3.88 -20.07 3.58
CA LEU A 167 -2.93 -21.18 3.58
C LEU A 167 -2.84 -21.82 4.96
N PHE A 168 -2.85 -21.01 6.01
CA PHE A 168 -2.83 -21.48 7.38
C PHE A 168 -4.10 -22.25 7.76
N GLN A 169 -5.29 -21.73 7.42
CA GLN A 169 -6.58 -22.40 7.57
C GLN A 169 -6.70 -23.71 6.76
N SER A 170 -5.83 -23.89 5.76
CA SER A 170 -5.82 -25.10 4.94
C SER A 170 -5.17 -26.30 5.62
N PHE A 171 -4.43 -26.08 6.70
CA PHE A 171 -3.80 -27.13 7.47
C PHE A 171 -4.78 -27.77 8.48
N PRO A 172 -4.93 -29.10 8.55
CA PRO A 172 -5.95 -29.75 9.40
C PRO A 172 -5.88 -29.45 10.91
N ASP A 173 -4.69 -29.22 11.47
CA ASP A 173 -4.48 -28.97 12.91
C ASP A 173 -4.14 -27.50 13.22
N TYR A 174 -4.63 -26.57 12.40
CA TYR A 174 -4.29 -25.14 12.50
C TYR A 174 -4.67 -24.52 13.86
N GLU A 175 -5.74 -24.97 14.51
CA GLU A 175 -6.20 -24.48 15.81
C GLU A 175 -5.19 -24.76 16.94
N LYS A 176 -4.62 -25.96 16.95
CA LYS A 176 -3.60 -26.35 17.95
C LYS A 176 -2.32 -25.53 17.77
N LEU A 177 -1.94 -25.26 16.52
CA LEU A 177 -0.78 -24.42 16.21
C LEU A 177 -1.00 -22.98 16.65
N LEU A 178 -2.18 -22.40 16.41
CA LEU A 178 -2.52 -21.05 16.88
C LEU A 178 -2.50 -20.96 18.40
N ALA A 179 -3.09 -21.93 19.08
CA ALA A 179 -3.08 -21.98 20.54
C ALA A 179 -1.65 -22.01 21.11
N HIS A 180 -0.73 -22.73 20.46
CA HIS A 180 0.69 -22.75 20.86
C HIS A 180 1.40 -21.42 20.63
N MET A 181 0.95 -20.63 19.64
CA MET A 181 1.43 -19.27 19.38
C MET A 181 0.72 -18.21 20.25
N HIS A 182 -0.21 -18.62 21.12
CA HIS A 182 -1.10 -17.75 21.87
C HIS A 182 -1.92 -16.80 20.97
N LEU A 183 -2.39 -17.33 19.84
CA LEU A 183 -3.23 -16.63 18.88
C LEU A 183 -4.56 -17.36 18.71
N GLU A 184 -5.58 -16.59 18.33
CA GLU A 184 -6.86 -17.10 17.88
C GLU A 184 -7.06 -16.84 16.38
N MET A 185 -8.04 -17.51 15.77
CA MET A 185 -8.36 -17.25 14.37
C MET A 185 -8.87 -15.81 14.15
N GLU A 186 -9.61 -15.25 15.11
CA GLU A 186 -10.08 -13.86 15.01
C GLU A 186 -8.92 -12.85 15.04
N ASP A 187 -7.82 -13.15 15.75
CA ASP A 187 -6.61 -12.32 15.74
C ASP A 187 -5.99 -12.25 14.34
N MET A 188 -6.00 -13.39 13.62
CA MET A 188 -5.50 -13.48 12.26
C MET A 188 -6.36 -12.66 11.29
N ILE A 189 -7.69 -12.77 11.40
CA ILE A 189 -8.63 -11.97 10.60
C ILE A 189 -8.49 -10.47 10.93
N SER A 190 -8.34 -10.12 12.21
CA SER A 190 -8.09 -8.75 12.64
C SER A 190 -6.75 -8.22 12.13
N GLY A 191 -5.73 -9.08 12.04
CA GLY A 191 -4.45 -8.78 11.41
C GLY A 191 -4.59 -8.43 9.92
N VAL A 192 -5.49 -9.09 9.19
CA VAL A 192 -5.81 -8.73 7.79
C VAL A 192 -6.46 -7.35 7.74
N ARG A 193 -7.47 -7.09 8.58
CA ARG A 193 -8.13 -5.77 8.66
C ARG A 193 -7.13 -4.66 8.98
N TRP A 194 -6.21 -4.91 9.90
CA TRP A 194 -5.16 -3.97 10.25
C TRP A 194 -4.21 -3.69 9.07
N TYR A 195 -3.79 -4.72 8.35
CA TYR A 195 -2.96 -4.54 7.16
C TYR A 195 -3.66 -3.69 6.09
N GLU A 196 -4.93 -3.96 5.80
CA GLU A 196 -5.68 -3.17 4.82
C GLU A 196 -5.88 -1.72 5.28
N HIS A 197 -6.19 -1.50 6.55
CA HIS A 197 -6.27 -0.15 7.11
C HIS A 197 -4.94 0.60 6.96
N PHE A 198 -3.81 -0.05 7.27
CA PHE A 198 -2.49 0.53 7.11
C PHE A 198 -2.16 0.85 5.64
N ARG A 199 -2.56 -0.03 4.71
CA ARG A 199 -2.43 0.21 3.26
C ARG A 199 -3.22 1.44 2.82
N LEU A 200 -4.47 1.57 3.29
CA LEU A 200 -5.32 2.73 2.99
C LEU A 200 -4.70 4.03 3.50
N LEU A 201 -4.18 4.05 4.72
CA LEU A 201 -3.52 5.22 5.29
C LEU A 201 -2.26 5.63 4.50
N ILE A 202 -1.44 4.66 4.08
CA ILE A 202 -0.28 4.92 3.22
C ILE A 202 -0.72 5.53 1.89
N ASN A 203 -1.75 4.96 1.25
CA ASN A 203 -2.23 5.45 -0.03
C ASN A 203 -2.77 6.88 0.08
N LYS A 204 -3.55 7.18 1.13
CA LYS A 204 -4.03 8.53 1.43
C LYS A 204 -2.90 9.53 1.66
N THR A 205 -1.76 9.06 2.19
CA THR A 205 -0.58 9.90 2.42
C THR A 205 0.17 10.23 1.12
N LYS A 206 0.07 9.37 0.10
CA LYS A 206 0.72 9.56 -1.20
C LYS A 206 -0.04 10.48 -2.15
N GLU A 207 -1.31 10.77 -1.87
CA GLU A 207 -2.11 11.64 -2.72
C GLU A 207 -1.54 13.07 -2.74
N PRO A 208 -1.40 13.69 -3.92
CA PRO A 208 -0.85 15.05 -4.02
C PRO A 208 -1.78 16.04 -3.31
N ARG A 209 -1.26 16.71 -2.29
CA ARG A 209 -2.00 17.68 -1.47
C ARG A 209 -1.89 19.09 -2.05
N ARG A 210 -3.01 19.80 -2.12
CA ARG A 210 -3.07 21.22 -2.52
C ARG A 210 -2.79 22.12 -1.32
N THR A 211 -1.53 22.24 -0.92
CA THR A 211 -1.11 23.07 0.24
C THR A 211 -1.01 24.57 -0.08
N GLY A 212 -1.28 24.99 -1.32
CA GLY A 212 -1.11 26.37 -1.78
C GLY A 212 0.35 26.81 -1.98
N GLY A 213 1.30 26.08 -1.39
CA GLY A 213 2.74 26.22 -1.61
C GLY A 213 3.26 27.65 -1.47
N ILE A 214 4.18 28.01 -2.35
CA ILE A 214 4.85 29.32 -2.36
C ILE A 214 3.84 30.47 -2.55
N ALA A 215 2.74 30.25 -3.29
CA ALA A 215 1.71 31.26 -3.52
C ALA A 215 0.94 31.63 -2.23
N ARG A 216 0.66 30.64 -1.36
CA ARG A 216 0.08 30.88 -0.03
C ARG A 216 1.03 31.72 0.84
N ASP A 217 2.31 31.38 0.83
CA ASP A 217 3.32 32.08 1.62
C ASP A 217 3.50 33.53 1.15
N PHE A 218 3.29 33.80 -0.14
CA PHE A 218 3.24 35.17 -0.67
C PHE A 218 1.96 35.92 -0.31
N SER A 219 0.79 35.28 -0.28
CA SER A 219 -0.49 35.96 -0.01
C SER A 219 -0.71 36.28 1.48
N PHE A 220 -0.21 35.44 2.39
CA PHE A 220 -0.42 35.58 3.83
C PHE A 220 0.83 36.02 4.59
N GLY A 221 1.98 36.10 3.91
CA GLY A 221 3.27 36.43 4.51
C GLY A 221 3.95 35.21 5.13
N TYR A 222 5.26 35.12 4.93
CA TYR A 222 6.10 34.11 5.57
C TYR A 222 6.31 34.45 7.05
N THR A 223 6.08 33.49 7.96
CA THR A 223 6.16 33.70 9.43
C THR A 223 7.39 33.02 10.06
N PRO A 224 8.62 33.55 9.84
CA PRO A 224 9.86 32.90 10.25
C PRO A 224 10.02 32.77 11.77
N LEU A 225 9.44 33.70 12.55
CA LEU A 225 9.57 33.72 14.00
C LEU A 225 8.70 32.64 14.66
N LEU A 226 7.46 32.48 14.21
CA LEU A 226 6.58 31.38 14.64
C LEU A 226 7.17 30.01 14.25
N LYS A 227 7.81 29.89 13.08
CA LYS A 227 8.46 28.64 12.67
C LYS A 227 9.66 28.26 13.54
N ARG A 228 10.32 29.22 14.20
CA ARG A 228 11.45 28.97 15.11
C ARG A 228 11.01 28.57 16.53
N PHE A 229 9.90 29.11 17.01
CA PHE A 229 9.47 28.96 18.40
C PHE A 229 8.15 28.18 18.58
N GLY A 230 7.49 27.79 17.50
CA GLY A 230 6.26 27.02 17.51
C GLY A 230 6.28 25.89 16.49
N THR A 231 5.37 24.92 16.69
CA THR A 231 5.11 23.83 15.75
C THR A 231 3.83 24.12 14.98
N ASN A 232 3.89 24.03 13.65
CA ASN A 232 2.69 24.15 12.83
C ASN A 232 1.94 22.81 12.85
N LEU A 233 0.90 22.72 13.70
CA LEU A 233 0.06 21.53 13.82
C LEU A 233 -0.70 21.25 12.52
N SER A 234 -1.14 22.27 11.79
CA SER A 234 -1.81 22.07 10.49
C SER A 234 -0.89 21.40 9.48
N GLU A 235 0.39 21.79 9.41
CA GLU A 235 1.37 21.11 8.55
C GLU A 235 1.74 19.70 9.05
N HIS A 236 1.62 19.43 10.35
CA HIS A 236 1.86 18.11 10.94
C HIS A 236 0.71 17.13 10.70
N VAL A 237 -0.53 17.60 10.84
CA VAL A 237 -1.75 16.83 10.50
C VAL A 237 -1.80 16.58 8.98
N ASP A 238 -1.28 17.52 8.19
CA ASP A 238 -1.13 17.41 6.73
C ASP A 238 -0.03 16.43 6.27
N GLY A 239 0.56 15.62 7.16
CA GLY A 239 1.65 14.69 6.86
C GLY A 239 1.69 13.42 7.71
N GLY A 240 1.14 13.46 8.91
CA GLY A 240 1.16 12.37 9.88
C GLY A 240 0.05 11.33 9.72
N LEU A 241 0.32 10.12 10.18
CA LEU A 241 -0.69 9.11 10.45
C LEU A 241 -1.35 9.44 11.80
N GLU A 242 -2.28 10.37 11.81
CA GLU A 242 -3.03 10.68 13.04
C GLU A 242 -4.12 9.64 13.26
N VAL A 243 -4.12 9.05 14.46
CA VAL A 243 -5.17 8.11 14.89
C VAL A 243 -6.19 8.92 15.66
N GLU A 244 -7.37 9.15 15.06
CA GLU A 244 -8.49 9.76 15.79
C GLU A 244 -8.90 8.81 16.93
N VAL A 245 -8.64 9.23 18.17
CA VAL A 245 -9.09 8.48 19.35
C VAL A 245 -10.52 8.92 19.66
N ALA A 246 -11.46 7.97 19.63
CA ALA A 246 -12.88 8.23 19.87
C ALA A 246 -13.17 8.94 21.21
N SER A 247 -12.29 8.81 22.21
CA SER A 247 -12.42 9.45 23.52
C SER A 247 -12.27 10.98 23.50
N HIS A 248 -11.73 11.57 22.44
CA HIS A 248 -11.49 13.03 22.37
C HIS A 248 -12.57 13.81 21.63
N VAL A 249 -13.56 13.14 21.02
CA VAL A 249 -14.58 13.78 20.17
C VAL A 249 -15.40 14.83 20.92
N GLU A 250 -15.76 14.57 22.17
CA GLU A 250 -16.59 15.47 22.97
C GLU A 250 -15.80 16.69 23.48
N ALA A 251 -14.56 16.47 23.93
CA ALA A 251 -13.65 17.55 24.29
C ALA A 251 -13.32 18.45 23.08
N LEU A 252 -13.11 17.85 21.89
CA LEU A 252 -12.87 18.59 20.65
C LEU A 252 -14.08 19.45 20.27
N ARG A 253 -15.31 18.92 20.36
CA ARG A 253 -16.54 19.68 20.10
C ARG A 253 -16.67 20.88 21.03
N GLN A 254 -16.37 20.72 22.31
CA GLN A 254 -16.41 21.80 23.28
C GLN A 254 -15.37 22.90 22.97
N LEU A 255 -14.17 22.52 22.52
CA LEU A 255 -13.16 23.47 22.05
C LEU A 255 -13.66 24.24 20.82
N ILE A 256 -14.20 23.54 19.81
CA ILE A 256 -14.73 24.16 18.58
C ILE A 256 -15.85 25.16 18.93
N ASP A 257 -16.77 24.79 19.81
CA ASP A 257 -17.86 25.66 20.25
C ASP A 257 -17.33 26.90 21.00
N THR A 258 -16.34 26.71 21.88
CA THR A 258 -15.70 27.82 22.61
C THR A 258 -15.00 28.80 21.66
N PHE A 259 -14.28 28.32 20.65
CA PHE A 259 -13.63 29.15 19.63
C PHE A 259 -14.63 29.80 18.66
N GLY A 260 -15.76 29.14 18.36
CA GLY A 260 -16.81 29.63 17.47
C GLY A 260 -17.77 30.63 18.11
N SER A 261 -17.90 30.61 19.44
CA SER A 261 -18.66 31.60 20.19
C SER A 261 -17.91 32.94 20.17
N GLY A 262 -18.57 34.04 19.82
CA GLY A 262 -17.98 35.40 19.78
C GLY A 262 -17.58 35.98 21.15
N GLY A 263 -17.40 35.13 22.17
CA GLY A 263 -16.98 35.46 23.53
C GLY A 263 -15.49 35.21 23.76
N ARG A 264 -15.14 34.56 24.88
CA ARG A 264 -13.75 34.28 25.25
C ARG A 264 -13.20 33.09 24.43
N GLN A 265 -12.36 33.38 23.46
CA GLN A 265 -11.76 32.41 22.53
C GLN A 265 -10.50 31.71 23.08
N ASN A 266 -10.37 31.55 24.39
CA ASN A 266 -9.23 30.88 25.01
C ASN A 266 -9.72 29.64 25.76
N ALA A 267 -9.09 28.50 25.50
CA ALA A 267 -9.40 27.25 26.16
C ALA A 267 -8.17 26.70 26.90
N ALA A 268 -8.41 26.03 28.02
CA ALA A 268 -7.39 25.34 28.79
C ALA A 268 -7.82 23.88 28.99
N LEU A 269 -6.97 22.95 28.56
CA LEU A 269 -7.14 21.51 28.80
C LEU A 269 -6.53 21.15 30.16
N VAL A 270 -7.38 20.81 31.12
CA VAL A 270 -6.97 20.47 32.49
C VAL A 270 -7.07 18.96 32.72
N GLY A 271 -5.99 18.35 33.18
CA GLY A 271 -5.91 16.92 33.47
C GLY A 271 -4.51 16.52 33.91
N ALA A 272 -4.35 15.28 34.40
CA ALA A 272 -3.06 14.75 34.81
C ALA A 272 -2.02 14.79 33.66
N GLU A 273 -0.74 14.74 33.99
CA GLU A 273 0.31 14.55 33.01
C GLU A 273 0.16 13.17 32.34
N GLY A 274 0.34 13.09 31.03
CA GLY A 274 0.15 11.85 30.27
C GLY A 274 -1.31 11.48 29.94
N ALA A 275 -2.30 12.29 30.30
CA ALA A 275 -3.72 12.01 30.04
C ALA A 275 -4.16 12.16 28.55
N GLY A 276 -3.23 12.31 27.60
CA GLY A 276 -3.55 12.51 26.18
C GLY A 276 -4.14 13.90 25.87
N LYS A 277 -3.51 14.97 26.37
CA LYS A 277 -3.92 16.36 26.10
C LYS A 277 -3.37 16.92 24.78
N SER A 278 -2.33 16.29 24.24
CA SER A 278 -1.58 16.70 23.03
C SER A 278 -2.13 16.06 21.77
#